data_AF-A0A9D4C426-F1
#
_entry.id   AF-A0A9D4C426-F1
#
_cell.length_a   1.000
_cell.length_b   1.000
_cell.length_c   1.000
_cell.angle_alpha   90.00
_cell.angle_beta   90.00
_cell.angle_gamma   90.00
#
_symmetry.space_group_name_H-M   'P 1'
#
loop_
_entity.id
_entity.type
_entity.pdbx_description
1 polymer ?
#
loop_
_entity_poly.entity_id
_entity_poly.type
_entity_poly.pdbx_seq_one_letter_code
_entity_poly.pdbx_strand_id
1 'polypeptide(L)' 'MNRGVGMLEVGASQRHVARQLGVSQSVVARMWSRYQMHGDVIPRYRGGRQRATTQAQDRFIVVQAEVIAL' A
#
# COMPACT_ATOMS: atom_id res chain seq x y z
N MET A 1 3.83 1.93 11.84
CA MET A 1 2.54 1.29 12.26
C MET A 1 2.67 -0.17 12.70
N ASN A 2 3.78 -0.88 12.47
CA ASN A 2 3.89 -2.33 12.74
C ASN A 2 3.68 -2.76 14.21
N ARG A 3 4.03 -1.90 15.19
CA ARG A 3 3.75 -2.18 16.61
C ARG A 3 2.27 -2.30 16.93
N GLY A 4 1.41 -1.53 16.27
CA GLY A 4 -0.04 -1.56 16.48
C GLY A 4 -0.68 -2.85 15.98
N VAL A 5 -0.24 -3.32 14.81
CA VAL A 5 -0.73 -4.55 14.19
C VAL A 5 -0.27 -5.78 14.96
N GLY A 6 1.01 -5.86 15.33
CA GLY A 6 1.49 -6.98 16.15
C GLY A 6 0.77 -7.10 17.49
N MET A 7 0.41 -5.98 18.14
CA MET A 7 -0.42 -6.02 19.36
C MET A 7 -1.81 -6.61 19.09
N LEU A 8 -2.44 -6.27 17.96
CA LEU A 8 -3.75 -6.79 17.58
C LEU A 8 -3.70 -8.28 17.21
N GLU A 9 -2.61 -8.73 16.56
CA GLU A 9 -2.39 -10.15 16.26
C GLU A 9 -2.26 -11.02 17.51
N VAL A 10 -1.63 -10.49 18.57
CA VAL A 10 -1.50 -11.17 19.88
C VAL A 10 -2.80 -11.05 20.72
N GLY A 11 -3.84 -10.39 20.19
CA GLY A 11 -5.17 -10.31 20.81
C GLY A 11 -5.40 -9.09 21.70
N ALA A 12 -4.54 -8.07 21.65
CA ALA A 12 -4.79 -6.83 22.37
C ALA A 12 -6.05 -6.11 21.85
N SER A 13 -6.81 -5.48 22.75
CA SER A 13 -7.99 -4.72 22.32
C SER A 13 -7.62 -3.47 21.52
N GLN A 14 -8.46 -3.10 20.54
CA GLN A 14 -8.25 -1.88 19.75
C GLN A 14 -8.19 -0.61 20.61
N ARG A 15 -8.90 -0.57 21.74
CA ARG A 15 -8.87 0.55 22.69
C ARG A 15 -7.53 0.65 23.41
N HIS A 16 -6.94 -0.48 23.79
CA HIS A 16 -5.59 -0.52 24.37
C HIS A 16 -4.55 -0.01 23.36
N VAL A 17 -4.62 -0.52 22.13
CA VAL A 17 -3.73 -0.11 21.04
C VAL A 17 -3.89 1.38 20.71
N ALA A 18 -5.12 1.90 20.72
CA ALA A 18 -5.40 3.32 20.50
C ALA A 18 -4.74 4.22 21.55
N ARG A 19 -4.86 3.87 22.83
CA ARG A 19 -4.20 4.58 23.94
C ARG A 19 -2.68 4.55 23.81
N GLN A 20 -2.11 3.37 23.49
CA GLN A 20 -0.67 3.19 23.35
C GLN A 20 -0.09 4.02 22.18
N LEU A 21 -0.88 4.21 21.12
CA LEU A 21 -0.47 4.95 19.94
C LEU A 21 -0.87 6.44 19.98
N GLY A 22 -1.64 6.89 20.98
CA GLY A 22 -2.13 8.27 21.07
C GLY A 22 -3.11 8.65 19.95
N VAL A 23 -3.84 7.69 19.38
CA VAL A 23 -4.79 7.91 18.28
C VAL A 23 -6.20 7.47 18.66
N SER A 24 -7.20 7.81 17.84
CA SER A 24 -8.56 7.33 18.06
C SER A 24 -8.71 5.85 17.70
N GLN A 25 -9.64 5.17 18.38
CA GLN A 25 -9.96 3.77 18.10
C GLN A 25 -10.36 3.55 16.64
N SER A 26 -11.05 4.49 16.00
CA SER A 26 -11.45 4.41 14.59
C SER A 26 -10.27 4.43 13.61
N VAL A 27 -9.13 5.01 14.00
CA VAL A 27 -7.87 4.92 13.23
C VAL A 27 -7.29 3.51 13.34
N VAL A 28 -7.31 2.92 14.53
CA VAL A 28 -6.86 1.54 14.78
C VAL A 28 -7.74 0.53 14.03
N ALA A 29 -9.06 0.69 14.08
CA ALA A 29 -10.00 -0.16 13.36
C ALA A 29 -9.73 -0.17 11.85
N ARG A 30 -9.58 1.02 11.23
CA ARG A 30 -9.27 1.15 9.80
C ARG A 30 -7.88 0.63 9.42
N MET A 31 -6.93 0.70 10.34
CA MET A 31 -5.61 0.10 10.15
C MET A 31 -5.72 -1.43 10.17
N TRP A 32 -6.43 -1.98 11.15
CA TRP A 32 -6.63 -3.42 11.30
C TRP A 32 -7.38 -4.03 10.11
N SER A 33 -8.50 -3.45 9.70
CA SER A 33 -9.25 -3.92 8.53
C SER A 33 -8.40 -3.92 7.26
N ARG A 34 -7.53 -2.93 7.07
CA ARG A 34 -6.61 -2.89 5.92
C ARG A 34 -5.56 -3.98 5.99
N TYR A 35 -5.02 -4.23 7.18
CA TYR A 35 -4.08 -5.32 7.40
C TYR A 35 -4.71 -6.68 7.08
N GLN A 36 -5.93 -6.93 7.57
CA GLN A 36 -6.66 -8.18 7.29
C GLN A 36 -6.99 -8.37 5.80
N MET A 37 -7.26 -7.29 5.06
CA MET A 37 -7.60 -7.38 3.64
C MET A 37 -6.40 -7.63 2.71
N HIS A 38 -5.21 -7.12 3.05
CA HIS A 38 -4.05 -7.18 2.17
C HIS A 38 -2.91 -8.04 2.72
N GLY A 39 -3.02 -8.56 3.95
CA GLY A 39 -1.99 -9.34 4.61
C GLY A 39 -0.76 -8.54 5.01
N ASP A 40 -0.76 -7.22 4.80
CA ASP A 40 0.42 -6.41 5.00
C ASP A 40 0.07 -4.95 5.34
N VAL A 41 0.90 -4.34 6.18
CA VAL A 41 0.83 -2.91 6.56
C VAL A 41 1.69 -2.10 5.59
N ILE A 42 1.74 -2.50 4.32
CA ILE A 42 2.55 -1.79 3.33
C ILE A 42 2.01 -0.36 3.29
N PRO A 43 2.86 0.65 3.52
CA PRO A 43 2.48 2.01 3.24
C PRO A 43 2.06 2.02 1.77
N ARG A 44 0.79 2.32 1.48
CA ARG A 44 0.36 2.51 0.09
C ARG A 44 1.41 3.38 -0.56
N TYR A 45 2.12 2.84 -1.56
CA TYR A 45 2.82 3.67 -2.52
C TYR A 45 1.78 4.72 -2.90
N ARG A 46 2.04 5.99 -2.59
CA ARG A 46 1.16 7.08 -3.01
C ARG A 46 0.99 6.86 -4.50
N GLY A 47 -0.22 6.55 -4.93
CA GLY A 47 -0.52 6.22 -6.31
C GLY A 47 -0.18 7.42 -7.18
N GLY A 48 1.06 7.51 -7.62
CA GLY A 48 1.40 8.11 -8.89
C GLY A 48 0.90 7.18 -9.99
N ARG A 49 0.71 7.74 -11.19
CA ARG A 49 0.29 7.00 -12.37
C ARG A 49 1.14 5.74 -12.53
N GLN A 50 0.51 4.58 -12.37
CA GLN A 50 1.09 3.31 -12.75
C GLN A 50 1.49 3.45 -14.23
N ARG A 51 2.74 3.15 -14.59
CA ARG A 51 3.18 3.26 -15.99
C ARG A 51 2.21 2.46 -16.85
N ALA A 52 1.48 3.18 -17.71
CA ALA A 52 0.44 2.60 -18.56
C ALA A 52 1.06 1.62 -19.57
N THR A 53 2.35 1.78 -19.83
CA THR A 53 3.15 0.95 -20.72
C THR A 53 4.13 0.10 -19.90
N THR A 54 4.21 -1.17 -20.27
CA THR A 54 5.25 -2.09 -19.81
C THR A 54 6.56 -1.81 -20.54
N GLN A 55 7.69 -2.27 -20.01
CA GLN A 55 9.01 -2.08 -20.66
C GLN A 55 9.05 -2.67 -22.09
N ALA A 56 8.29 -3.73 -22.37
CA ALA A 56 8.17 -4.29 -23.71
C ALA A 56 7.36 -3.37 -24.65
N GLN A 57 6.29 -2.75 -24.16
CA GLN A 57 5.52 -1.76 -24.91
C GLN A 57 6.34 -0.50 -25.17
N ASP A 58 7.12 -0.03 -24.20
CA ASP A 58 8.03 1.12 -24.39
C ASP A 58 9.06 0.82 -25.49
N ARG A 59 9.67 -0.38 -25.48
CA ARG A 59 10.59 -0.81 -26.54
C ARG A 59 9.89 -0.87 -27.90
N PHE A 60 8.67 -1.40 -27.96
CA PHE A 60 7.91 -1.45 -29.20
C PHE A 60 7.57 -0.05 -29.72
N ILE A 61 7.17 0.88 -28.85
CA ILE A 61 6.87 2.26 -29.23
C ILE A 61 8.11 2.98 -29.76
N VAL A 62 9.27 2.81 -29.11
CA VAL A 62 10.55 3.38 -29.58
C VAL A 62 10.94 2.82 -30.94
N VAL A 63 10.88 1.49 -31.10
CA VAL A 63 11.21 0.83 -32.37
C VAL A 63 10.25 1.26 -33.49
N GLN A 64 8.96 1.36 -33.21
CA GLN A 64 7.99 1.85 -34.22
C GLN A 64 8.21 3.32 -34.56
N ALA A 65 8.55 4.16 -33.59
CA ALA A 65 8.85 5.57 -33.82
C ALA A 65 10.12 5.75 -34.68
N GLU A 66 11.15 4.92 -34.47
CA GLU A 66 12.38 4.93 -35.28
C GLU A 66 12.13 4.42 -36.71
N VAL A 67 11.27 3.41 -36.88
CA VAL A 67 10.89 2.87 -38.20
C VAL A 67 10.06 3.86 -39.02
N ILE A 68 9.23 4.69 -38.38
CA ILE A 68 8.43 5.73 -39.05
C ILE A 68 9.26 6.96 -39.41
N ALA A 69 10.40 7.18 -38.75
CA ALA A 69 11.29 8.32 -38.97
C ALA A 69 12.34 8.10 -40.09
N LEU A 70 12.19 7.05 -40.90
CA LEU A 70 13.09 6.63 -41.97
C LEU A 70 12.34 6.62 -43.32
#